data_AF-A0A435H9N8-F1
#
_entry.id   AF-A0A435H9N8-F1
#
_cell.length_a   1.000
_cell.length_b   1.000
_cell.length_c   1.000
_cell.angle_alpha   90.00
_cell.angle_beta   90.00
_cell.angle_gamma   90.00
#
_symmetry.space_group_name_H-M   'P 1'
#
loop_
_entity.id
_entity.type
_entity.pdbx_description
1 polymer ?
#
loop_
_entity_poly.entity_id
_entity_poly.type
_entity_poly.pdbx_seq_one_letter_code
_entity_poly.pdbx_strand_id
1 'polypeptide(L)'
;LTRQTSRSAIRKNRRAALKGEKKGKKKTSLDEFPFASSTQGGKPPGKPKAAVAAIPMSEQNAQGGKLSSFYQNNNIGNGDSYWVEVI
;
A
#
# COMPACT_ATOMS: atom_id res chain seq x y z
N LEU A 1 6.08 -9.31 1.65
CA LEU A 1 4.97 -8.92 0.75
C LEU A 1 5.26 -9.40 -0.66
N THR A 2 4.21 -9.62 -1.47
CA THR A 2 4.34 -10.08 -2.85
C THR A 2 3.79 -9.00 -3.77
N ARG A 3 4.58 -8.54 -4.74
CA ARG A 3 4.26 -7.39 -5.57
C ARG A 3 3.06 -7.66 -6.48
N GLN A 4 2.17 -6.66 -6.56
CA GLN A 4 1.05 -6.60 -7.47
C GLN A 4 1.22 -5.37 -8.38
N THR A 5 1.14 -5.55 -9.70
CA THR A 5 1.29 -4.46 -10.69
C THR A 5 -0.01 -4.12 -11.43
N SER A 6 -1.01 -5.00 -11.39
CA SER A 6 -2.31 -4.74 -12.03
C SER A 6 -3.00 -3.54 -11.38
N ARG A 7 -3.21 -2.49 -12.18
CA ARG A 7 -3.86 -1.26 -11.72
C ARG A 7 -5.27 -1.50 -11.17
N SER A 8 -6.01 -2.46 -11.72
CA SER A 8 -7.35 -2.81 -11.22
C SER A 8 -7.27 -3.51 -9.86
N ALA A 9 -6.33 -4.45 -9.70
CA ALA A 9 -6.10 -5.13 -8.43
C ALA A 9 -5.64 -4.16 -7.33
N ILE A 10 -4.71 -3.26 -7.63
CA ILE A 10 -4.22 -2.23 -6.69
C ILE A 10 -5.38 -1.34 -6.23
N ARG A 11 -6.23 -0.88 -7.17
CA ARG A 11 -7.41 -0.07 -6.81
C ARG A 11 -8.40 -0.85 -5.96
N LYS A 12 -8.62 -2.14 -6.26
CA LYS A 12 -9.47 -3.03 -5.45
C LYS A 12 -8.93 -3.15 -4.03
N ASN A 13 -7.62 -3.36 -3.87
CA ASN A 13 -6.97 -3.44 -2.56
C ASN A 13 -7.13 -2.16 -1.77
N ARG A 14 -6.84 -0.99 -2.38
CA ARG A 14 -7.02 0.31 -1.73
C ARG A 14 -8.46 0.53 -1.28
N ARG A 15 -9.44 0.28 -2.16
CA ARG A 15 -10.87 0.40 -1.81
C ARG A 15 -11.27 -0.52 -0.67
N ALA A 16 -10.71 -1.72 -0.61
CA ALA A 16 -10.96 -2.67 0.47
C ALA A 16 -10.34 -2.23 1.80
N ALA A 17 -9.11 -1.70 1.79
CA ALA A 17 -8.44 -1.17 2.98
C ALA A 17 -9.20 0.04 3.56
N LEU A 18 -9.51 1.01 2.70
CA LEU A 18 -10.14 2.27 3.10
C LEU A 18 -11.66 2.16 3.38
N LYS A 19 -12.27 0.99 3.18
CA LYS A 19 -13.70 0.80 3.45
C LYS A 19 -14.00 1.00 4.93
N GLY A 20 -14.86 1.97 5.22
CA GLY A 20 -15.27 2.34 6.58
C GLY A 20 -14.33 3.32 7.28
N GLU A 21 -13.20 3.68 6.66
CA GLU A 21 -12.27 4.64 7.24
C GLU A 21 -12.79 6.07 7.11
N LYS A 22 -12.60 6.86 8.17
CA LYS A 22 -12.88 8.30 8.10
C LYS A 22 -11.85 8.94 7.16
N LYS A 23 -12.31 9.89 6.34
CA LYS A 23 -11.40 10.67 5.49
C LYS A 23 -10.32 11.33 6.35
N GLY A 24 -9.10 11.38 5.81
CA GLY A 24 -8.02 12.15 6.42
C GLY A 24 -8.44 13.60 6.67
N LYS A 25 -7.92 14.20 7.75
CA LYS A 25 -8.04 15.64 8.01
C LYS A 25 -7.30 16.43 6.93
N LYS A 26 -7.50 17.76 6.88
CA LYS A 26 -6.80 18.65 5.93
C LYS A 26 -5.29 18.33 5.89
N LYS A 27 -4.74 18.22 4.67
CA LYS A 27 -3.32 17.92 4.38
C LYS A 27 -2.83 16.53 4.81
N THR A 28 -3.72 15.60 5.15
CA THR A 28 -3.37 14.19 5.40
C THR A 28 -3.94 13.29 4.30
N SER A 29 -3.26 12.18 4.05
CA SER A 29 -3.72 11.08 3.21
C SER A 29 -3.77 9.81 4.06
N LEU A 30 -4.69 8.91 3.72
CA LEU A 30 -4.67 7.58 4.32
C LEU A 30 -3.57 6.77 3.64
N ASP A 31 -2.74 6.12 4.43
CA ASP A 31 -1.77 5.13 4.01
C ASP A 31 -2.15 3.76 4.57
N GLU A 32 -1.79 2.71 3.84
CA GLU A 32 -2.24 1.34 4.10
C GLU A 32 -1.10 0.32 4.16
N PHE A 33 -1.08 -0.50 5.22
CA PHE A 33 -0.18 -1.65 5.34
C PHE A 33 -0.94 -2.94 5.66
N PRO A 34 -0.74 -4.04 4.93
CA PRO A 34 0.13 -4.18 3.74
C PRO A 34 -0.27 -3.29 2.56
N PHE A 35 0.73 -2.89 1.76
CA PHE A 35 0.55 -1.93 0.67
C PHE A 35 -0.48 -2.41 -0.36
N ALA A 36 -1.26 -1.48 -0.94
CA ALA A 36 -2.19 -1.79 -2.03
C ALA A 36 -1.48 -2.39 -3.27
N SER A 37 -0.19 -2.08 -3.47
CA SER A 37 0.71 -2.68 -4.47
C SER A 37 1.23 -4.07 -4.08
N SER A 38 0.58 -4.77 -3.14
CA SER A 38 0.88 -6.14 -2.78
C SER A 38 -0.35 -7.05 -2.84
N THR A 39 -0.16 -8.36 -3.02
CA THR A 39 -1.28 -9.33 -3.00
C THR A 39 -1.91 -9.47 -1.60
N GLN A 40 -1.17 -9.10 -0.55
CA GLN A 40 -1.62 -9.09 0.84
C GLN A 40 -2.38 -7.80 1.23
N GLY A 41 -2.39 -6.77 0.37
CA GLY A 41 -3.07 -5.51 0.64
C GLY A 41 -4.60 -5.61 0.64
N GLY A 42 -5.27 -4.60 1.20
CA GLY A 42 -6.73 -4.55 1.23
C GLY A 42 -7.34 -5.41 2.34
N LYS A 43 -8.22 -6.35 1.99
CA LYS A 43 -8.84 -7.31 2.93
C LYS A 43 -8.81 -8.71 2.31
N PRO A 44 -7.70 -9.45 2.44
CA PRO A 44 -7.60 -10.79 1.88
C PRO A 44 -8.57 -11.76 2.59
N PRO A 45 -9.11 -12.77 1.90
CA PRO A 45 -9.92 -13.82 2.53
C PRO A 45 -9.17 -14.48 3.68
N GLY A 46 -9.84 -14.67 4.82
CA GLY A 46 -9.26 -15.29 6.00
C GLY A 46 -8.16 -14.48 6.71
N LYS A 47 -7.92 -13.21 6.32
CA LYS A 47 -6.93 -12.33 6.95
C LYS A 47 -7.55 -11.02 7.44
N PRO A 48 -6.91 -10.36 8.43
CA PRO A 48 -7.29 -9.01 8.82
C PRO A 48 -7.25 -8.03 7.64
N LYS A 49 -8.10 -7.01 7.72
CA LYS A 49 -8.00 -5.85 6.83
C LYS A 49 -6.65 -5.15 7.07
N ALA A 50 -6.08 -4.57 6.01
CA ALA A 50 -4.91 -3.70 6.10
C ALA A 50 -5.14 -2.62 7.17
N ALA A 51 -4.11 -2.37 7.96
CA ALA A 51 -4.06 -1.24 8.86
C ALA A 51 -4.03 0.04 8.04
N VAL A 52 -4.74 1.05 8.51
CA VAL A 52 -4.82 2.35 7.85
C VAL A 52 -4.49 3.45 8.84
N ALA A 53 -3.63 4.37 8.43
CA ALA A 53 -3.26 5.53 9.23
C ALA A 53 -3.35 6.81 8.38
N ALA A 54 -3.74 7.93 8.99
CA ALA A 54 -3.68 9.23 8.36
C ALA A 54 -2.27 9.81 8.54
N ILE A 55 -1.56 10.01 7.45
CA ILE A 55 -0.21 10.60 7.45
C ILE A 55 -0.20 11.92 6.66
N PRO A 56 0.73 12.85 6.92
CA PRO A 56 0.91 14.04 6.10
C PRO A 56 1.05 13.70 4.61
N MET A 57 0.39 14.47 3.76
CA MET A 57 0.40 14.21 2.31
C MET A 57 1.80 14.28 1.70
N SER A 58 2.67 15.12 2.25
CA SER A 58 4.09 15.19 1.87
C SER A 58 4.82 13.87 2.13
N GLU A 59 4.58 13.25 3.29
CA GLU A 59 5.17 11.96 3.66
C GLU A 59 4.63 10.84 2.76
N GLN A 60 3.32 10.83 2.50
CA GLN A 60 2.73 9.83 1.61
C GLN A 60 3.32 9.89 0.20
N ASN A 61 3.50 11.09 -0.35
CA ASN A 61 4.10 11.25 -1.68
C ASN A 61 5.57 10.81 -1.70
N ALA A 62 6.34 11.18 -0.66
CA ALA A 62 7.73 10.75 -0.53
C ALA A 62 7.85 9.23 -0.41
N GLN A 63 6.99 8.58 0.37
CA GLN A 63 6.96 7.13 0.53
C GLN A 63 6.59 6.43 -0.78
N GLY A 64 5.59 6.92 -1.50
CA GLY A 64 5.22 6.40 -2.82
C GLY A 64 6.37 6.47 -3.82
N GLY A 65 7.13 7.57 -3.83
CA GLY A 65 8.35 7.71 -4.61
C GLY A 65 9.43 6.69 -4.24
N LYS A 66 9.76 6.59 -2.94
CA LYS A 66 10.74 5.62 -2.43
C LYS A 66 10.37 4.18 -2.79
N LEU A 67 9.10 3.80 -2.65
CA LEU A 67 8.62 2.47 -2.96
C LEU A 67 8.72 2.17 -4.46
N SER A 68 8.36 3.15 -5.31
CA SER A 68 8.52 3.05 -6.76
C SER A 68 9.99 2.83 -7.16
N SER A 69 10.91 3.63 -6.62
CA SER A 69 12.35 3.49 -6.87
C SER A 69 12.89 2.17 -6.35
N PHE A 70 12.47 1.72 -5.16
CA PHE A 70 12.85 0.41 -4.62
C PHE A 70 12.48 -0.71 -5.58
N TYR A 71 11.27 -0.70 -6.11
CA TYR A 71 10.84 -1.71 -7.06
C TYR A 71 11.63 -1.69 -8.37
N GLN A 72 11.95 -0.50 -8.89
CA GLN A 72 12.71 -0.35 -10.13
C GLN A 72 14.16 -0.77 -9.95
N ASN A 73 14.83 -0.27 -8.91
CA ASN A 73 16.25 -0.52 -8.67
C ASN A 73 16.55 -1.99 -8.34
N ASN A 74 15.58 -2.72 -7.81
CA ASN A 74 15.72 -4.14 -7.48
C ASN A 74 15.01 -5.08 -8.47
N ASN A 75 14.52 -4.57 -9.60
CA ASN A 75 13.78 -5.34 -10.61
C ASN A 75 12.61 -6.16 -10.05
N ILE A 76 11.88 -5.63 -9.07
CA ILE A 76 10.75 -6.31 -8.42
C ILE A 76 9.50 -6.17 -9.31
N GLY A 77 9.26 -7.21 -10.10
CA GLY A 77 8.12 -7.40 -10.97
C GLY A 77 6.88 -7.95 -10.28
N ASN A 78 5.86 -8.29 -11.06
CA ASN A 78 4.61 -8.84 -10.53
C ASN A 78 4.82 -10.27 -10.02
N GLY A 79 4.37 -10.56 -8.80
CA GLY A 79 4.55 -11.87 -8.18
C GLY A 79 5.85 -12.02 -7.38
N ASP A 80 6.79 -11.08 -7.52
CA ASP A 80 8.04 -11.11 -6.78
C ASP A 80 7.82 -10.78 -5.30
N SER A 81 8.56 -11.45 -4.44
CA SER A 81 8.47 -11.28 -2.99
C SER A 81 9.57 -10.39 -2.46
N TYR A 82 9.24 -9.55 -1.50
CA TYR A 82 10.15 -8.64 -0.81
C TYR A 82 9.76 -8.52 0.67
N TRP A 83 10.72 -8.25 1.54
CA TRP A 83 10.46 -8.00 2.95
C TRP A 83 10.29 -6.51 3.21
N VAL A 84 9.55 -6.17 4.26
CA VAL A 84 9.44 -4.79 4.77
C VAL A 84 9.90 -4.85 6.21
N GLU A 85 10.94 -4.11 6.50
CA GLU A 85 11.47 -3.91 7.84
C GLU A 85 11.22 -2.45 8.23
N VAL A 86 10.70 -2.24 9.44
CA VAL A 86 10.51 -0.92 10.01
C VAL A 86 11.69 -0.69 10.95
N ILE A 87 12.49 0.32 10.62
CA ILE A 87 13.68 0.73 11.38
C ILE A 87 13.34 2.01 12.14
#